data_AF-A0A2E3PF65-F1
#
_entry.id   AF-A0A2E3PF65-F1
#
_cell.length_a   1.000
_cell.length_b   1.000
_cell.length_c   1.000
_cell.angle_alpha   90.00
_cell.angle_beta   90.00
_cell.angle_gamma   90.00
#
_symmetry.space_group_name_H-M   'P 1'
#
loop_
_entity.id
_entity.type
_entity.pdbx_description
1 polymer ?
#
loop_
_entity_poly.entity_id
_entity_poly.type
_entity_poly.pdbx_seq_one_letter_code
_entity_poly.pdbx_strand_id
1 'polypeptide(L)'
;MTVPALALTIAGALAGSLPAPAQAQNFLATPGGARVYPINENVFEVVGNSGRGWDMWWCGAATYARRVLGASWQAPMSIARGLGTSQATGRKSAVQFTLNPGALGIETLKSTSPNSLVVGDTKTVQTGNVSCSRLQFPF
;
A
#
# COMPACT_ATOMS: atom_id res chain seq x y z
N MET A 1 -15.80 -11.65 71.92
CA MET A 1 -14.98 -10.56 71.35
C MET A 1 -15.58 -10.19 70.00
N THR A 2 -15.67 -8.89 69.75
CA THR A 2 -16.46 -8.14 68.75
C THR A 2 -15.83 -8.07 67.34
N VAL A 3 -16.68 -8.22 66.29
CA VAL A 3 -16.83 -7.58 64.92
C VAL A 3 -15.60 -6.81 64.32
N PRO A 4 -15.34 -6.74 62.97
CA PRO A 4 -16.37 -6.62 61.92
C PRO A 4 -16.13 -7.15 60.48
N ALA A 5 -17.24 -7.12 59.72
CA ALA A 5 -17.34 -7.16 58.26
C ALA A 5 -16.80 -5.88 57.60
N LEU A 6 -16.31 -5.97 56.35
CA LEU A 6 -16.17 -4.92 55.30
C LEU A 6 -15.27 -5.54 54.19
N ALA A 7 -15.38 -5.35 52.88
CA ALA A 7 -16.26 -4.56 52.03
C ALA A 7 -16.16 -5.15 50.60
N LEU A 8 -17.25 -5.04 49.85
CA LEU A 8 -17.36 -5.42 48.44
C LEU A 8 -16.72 -4.32 47.57
N THR A 9 -15.66 -4.62 46.81
CA THR A 9 -15.13 -3.67 45.79
C THR A 9 -15.41 -4.19 44.39
N ILE A 10 -16.38 -3.56 43.73
CA ILE A 10 -16.65 -3.67 42.29
C ILE A 10 -15.64 -2.76 41.58
N ALA A 11 -14.64 -3.34 40.92
CA ALA A 11 -13.72 -2.58 40.05
C ALA A 11 -14.29 -2.56 38.63
N GLY A 12 -14.91 -1.44 38.25
CA GLY A 12 -15.36 -1.19 36.88
C GLY A 12 -14.19 -1.01 35.93
N ALA A 13 -14.01 -1.94 35.00
CA ALA A 13 -13.05 -1.82 33.90
C ALA A 13 -13.61 -0.87 32.83
N LEU A 14 -13.26 0.42 32.93
CA LEU A 14 -13.45 1.38 31.84
C LEU A 14 -12.47 1.04 30.71
N ALA A 15 -12.92 0.26 29.74
CA ALA A 15 -12.22 0.00 28.49
C ALA A 15 -12.19 1.28 27.64
N GLY A 16 -11.20 2.13 27.89
CA GLY A 16 -10.91 3.29 27.05
C GLY A 16 -10.45 2.82 25.67
N SER A 17 -11.32 2.92 24.67
CA SER A 17 -10.94 2.79 23.26
C SER A 17 -10.03 3.96 22.90
N LEU A 18 -8.72 3.74 22.89
CA LEU A 18 -7.75 4.71 22.41
C LEU A 18 -7.97 4.91 20.89
N PRO A 19 -8.26 6.13 20.41
CA PRO A 19 -8.19 6.41 18.99
C PRO A 19 -6.74 6.22 18.54
N ALA A 20 -6.51 5.32 17.59
CA ALA A 20 -5.20 5.14 16.99
C ALA A 20 -4.73 6.49 16.43
N PRO A 21 -3.46 6.90 16.65
CA PRO A 21 -2.96 8.14 16.09
C PRO A 21 -3.05 8.06 14.57
N ALA A 22 -3.81 8.97 13.96
CA ALA A 22 -3.74 9.20 12.52
C ALA A 22 -2.34 9.75 12.24
N GLN A 23 -1.41 8.86 11.92
CA GLN A 23 -0.07 9.28 11.50
C GLN A 23 -0.26 10.16 10.26
N ALA A 24 0.28 11.38 10.30
CA ALA A 24 0.43 12.22 9.12
C ALA A 24 1.45 11.54 8.19
N GLN A 25 1.02 10.49 7.49
CA GLN A 25 1.87 9.76 6.57
C GLN A 25 2.06 10.65 5.34
N ASN A 26 3.28 11.16 5.19
CA ASN A 26 3.72 11.84 3.97
C ASN A 26 3.56 10.85 2.81
N PHE A 27 2.60 11.13 1.94
CA PHE A 27 2.33 10.33 0.75
C PHE A 27 2.92 11.03 -0.46
N LEU A 28 3.29 10.24 -1.47
CA LEU A 28 3.58 10.78 -2.79
C LEU A 28 2.30 10.86 -3.62
N ALA A 29 1.94 12.05 -4.08
CA ALA A 29 0.91 12.21 -5.10
C ALA A 29 1.45 11.81 -6.48
N THR A 30 0.69 11.04 -7.25
CA THR A 30 1.13 10.53 -8.56
C THR A 30 0.31 11.12 -9.70
N PRO A 31 0.83 11.10 -10.94
CA PRO A 31 0.01 11.29 -12.12
C PRO A 31 -1.17 10.29 -12.09
N GLY A 32 -2.40 10.78 -12.25
CA GLY A 32 -3.62 9.97 -12.06
C GLY A 32 -4.27 10.07 -10.67
N GLY A 33 -3.69 10.83 -9.73
CA GLY A 33 -4.32 11.13 -8.45
C GLY A 33 -4.28 10.00 -7.41
N ALA A 34 -3.53 8.93 -7.68
CA ALA A 34 -3.22 7.95 -6.64
C ALA A 34 -2.23 8.54 -5.62
N ARG A 35 -2.22 7.96 -4.43
CA ARG A 35 -1.34 8.35 -3.32
C ARG A 35 -0.51 7.14 -2.93
N VAL A 36 0.81 7.28 -2.85
CA VAL A 36 1.72 6.19 -2.49
C VAL A 36 2.27 6.37 -1.09
N TYR A 37 2.22 5.31 -0.29
CA TYR A 37 2.63 5.28 1.11
C TYR A 37 3.71 4.22 1.31
N PRO A 38 4.81 4.50 2.04
CA PRO A 38 5.63 3.43 2.57
C PRO A 38 4.83 2.63 3.60
N ILE A 39 4.88 1.30 3.52
CA ILE A 39 4.28 0.41 4.53
C ILE A 39 5.38 -0.10 5.47
N ASN A 40 6.48 -0.55 4.89
CA ASN A 40 7.71 -0.94 5.60
C ASN A 40 8.91 -0.81 4.64
N GLU A 41 10.08 -1.31 5.06
CA GLU A 41 11.31 -1.24 4.28
C GLU A 41 11.24 -1.90 2.89
N ASN A 42 10.40 -2.93 2.70
CA ASN A 42 10.32 -3.71 1.47
C ASN A 42 9.03 -3.45 0.69
N VAL A 43 8.03 -2.81 1.31
CA VAL A 43 6.68 -2.68 0.76
C VAL A 43 6.24 -1.22 0.76
N PHE A 44 5.74 -0.79 -0.40
CA PHE A 44 5.00 0.45 -0.54
C PHE A 44 3.63 0.18 -1.15
N GLU A 45 2.65 1.00 -0.78
CA GLU A 45 1.26 0.84 -1.15
C GLU A 45 0.81 1.99 -2.03
N VAL A 46 0.30 1.67 -3.22
CA VAL A 46 -0.41 2.62 -4.06
C VAL A 46 -1.88 2.55 -3.66
N VAL A 47 -2.43 3.68 -3.22
CA VAL A 47 -3.83 3.83 -2.83
C VAL A 47 -4.56 4.58 -3.93
N GLY A 48 -5.57 3.92 -4.49
CA GLY A 48 -6.21 4.34 -5.71
C GLY A 48 -7.07 5.58 -5.55
N ASN A 49 -7.28 6.28 -6.65
CA ASN A 49 -8.41 7.18 -6.80
C ASN A 49 -9.45 6.50 -7.68
N SER A 50 -10.72 6.52 -7.27
CA SER A 50 -11.80 5.86 -8.00
C SER A 50 -11.85 6.30 -9.47
N GLY A 51 -12.03 5.34 -10.39
CA GLY A 51 -12.35 5.62 -11.80
C GLY A 51 -11.20 5.73 -12.80
N ARG A 52 -9.94 5.43 -12.43
CA ARG A 52 -8.77 5.60 -13.34
C ARG A 52 -8.12 4.33 -13.89
N GLY A 53 -8.77 3.18 -13.74
CA GLY A 53 -8.34 1.91 -14.35
C GLY A 53 -7.02 1.34 -13.78
N TRP A 54 -6.46 0.33 -14.45
CA TRP A 54 -5.32 -0.44 -13.96
C TRP A 54 -3.97 0.30 -14.05
N ASP A 55 -3.88 1.27 -14.96
CA ASP A 55 -2.66 2.02 -15.22
C ASP A 55 -2.22 2.89 -14.03
N MET A 56 -3.16 3.34 -13.20
CA MET A 56 -2.82 4.16 -12.03
C MET A 56 -1.95 3.43 -11.01
N TRP A 57 -2.09 2.11 -10.90
CA TRP A 57 -1.32 1.30 -9.96
C TRP A 57 0.15 1.23 -10.40
N TRP A 58 0.38 0.85 -11.66
CA TRP A 58 1.72 0.75 -12.22
C TRP A 58 2.40 2.11 -12.39
N CYS A 59 1.64 3.16 -12.74
CA CYS A 59 2.15 4.52 -12.77
C CYS A 59 2.59 4.99 -11.37
N GLY A 60 1.73 4.80 -10.37
CA GLY A 60 2.05 5.19 -9.01
C GLY A 60 3.26 4.45 -8.47
N ALA A 61 3.35 3.15 -8.75
CA ALA A 61 4.49 2.34 -8.34
C ALA A 61 5.80 2.77 -9.00
N ALA A 62 5.81 2.97 -10.33
CA ALA A 62 7.00 3.45 -11.04
C ALA A 62 7.42 4.85 -10.56
N THR A 63 6.45 5.74 -10.32
CA THR A 63 6.73 7.10 -9.82
C THR A 63 7.41 7.05 -8.46
N TYR A 64 6.91 6.24 -7.53
CA TYR A 64 7.48 6.09 -6.20
C TYR A 64 8.86 5.42 -6.24
N ALA A 65 9.00 4.32 -6.99
CA ALA A 65 10.25 3.62 -7.16
C ALA A 65 11.35 4.54 -7.71
N ARG A 66 11.04 5.39 -8.71
CA ARG A 66 12.02 6.36 -9.25
C ARG A 66 12.32 7.50 -8.30
N ARG A 67 11.29 8.18 -7.79
CA ARG A 67 11.44 9.49 -7.13
C ARG A 67 11.76 9.40 -5.65
N VAL A 68 11.34 8.32 -4.99
CA VAL A 68 11.52 8.14 -3.54
C VAL A 68 12.57 7.07 -3.27
N LEU A 69 12.51 5.93 -3.97
CA LEU A 69 13.45 4.82 -3.75
C LEU A 69 14.72 4.89 -4.62
N GLY A 70 14.80 5.83 -5.58
CA GLY A 70 15.97 5.99 -6.46
C GLY A 70 16.23 4.80 -7.41
N ALA A 71 15.28 3.89 -7.59
CA ALA A 71 15.44 2.67 -8.36
C ALA A 71 15.73 2.95 -9.83
N SER A 72 16.58 2.16 -10.50
CA SER A 72 16.89 2.35 -11.93
C SER A 72 15.67 2.07 -12.83
N TRP A 73 15.71 2.50 -14.08
CA TRP A 73 14.63 2.24 -15.04
C TRP A 73 14.40 0.75 -15.33
N GLN A 74 15.47 -0.06 -15.28
CA GLN A 74 15.38 -1.51 -15.48
C GLN A 74 15.14 -2.29 -14.19
N ALA A 75 15.08 -1.62 -13.04
CA ALA A 75 14.76 -2.29 -11.78
C ALA A 75 13.39 -2.98 -11.88
N PRO A 76 13.28 -4.26 -11.49
CA PRO A 76 12.00 -4.94 -11.43
C PRO A 76 11.20 -4.44 -10.22
N MET A 77 9.89 -4.30 -10.42
CA MET A 77 8.93 -4.04 -9.36
C MET A 77 7.78 -5.03 -9.48
N SER A 78 7.43 -5.64 -8.36
CA SER A 78 6.49 -6.75 -8.30
C SER A 78 5.31 -6.42 -7.38
N ILE A 79 4.14 -6.97 -7.68
CA ILE A 79 2.97 -6.87 -6.79
C ILE A 79 3.21 -7.76 -5.56
N ALA A 80 3.27 -7.13 -4.38
CA ALA A 80 3.37 -7.81 -3.10
C ALA A 80 1.99 -8.23 -2.55
N ARG A 81 0.95 -7.44 -2.87
CA ARG A 81 -0.45 -7.74 -2.55
C ARG A 81 -1.35 -7.16 -3.63
N GLY A 82 -2.26 -7.98 -4.14
CA GLY A 82 -3.28 -7.54 -5.09
C GLY A 82 -4.28 -6.54 -4.51
N LEU A 83 -5.29 -6.18 -5.29
CA LEU A 83 -6.28 -5.17 -4.91
C LEU A 83 -6.99 -5.53 -3.60
N GLY A 84 -7.03 -4.60 -2.65
CA GLY A 84 -7.75 -4.76 -1.39
C GLY A 84 -7.70 -3.52 -0.51
N THR A 85 -8.10 -3.66 0.75
CA THR A 85 -8.10 -2.56 1.73
C THR A 85 -6.69 -2.06 1.99
N SER A 86 -6.52 -0.74 1.96
CA SER A 86 -5.28 -0.03 2.26
C SER A 86 -4.87 -0.23 3.72
N GLN A 87 -3.62 -0.64 3.93
CA GLN A 87 -3.03 -0.67 5.28
C GLN A 87 -2.71 0.75 5.77
N ALA A 88 -2.32 1.66 4.87
CA ALA A 88 -1.99 3.03 5.24
C ALA A 88 -3.24 3.84 5.64
N THR A 89 -4.36 3.65 4.95
CA THR A 89 -5.50 4.58 5.03
C THR A 89 -6.86 3.93 5.28
N GLY A 90 -6.97 2.60 5.23
CA GLY A 90 -8.25 1.90 5.32
C GLY A 90 -9.16 2.05 4.08
N ARG A 91 -8.74 2.76 3.03
CA ARG A 91 -9.50 2.87 1.77
C ARG A 91 -9.63 1.50 1.09
N LYS A 92 -10.78 1.21 0.48
CA LYS A 92 -11.12 -0.12 -0.09
C LYS A 92 -10.31 -0.53 -1.33
N SER A 93 -9.49 0.37 -1.89
CA SER A 93 -8.75 0.13 -3.13
C SER A 93 -7.30 0.53 -2.99
N ALA A 94 -6.45 -0.47 -2.78
CA ALA A 94 -5.01 -0.33 -2.74
C ALA A 94 -4.30 -1.60 -3.20
N VAL A 95 -3.13 -1.42 -3.80
CA VAL A 95 -2.21 -2.47 -4.23
C VAL A 95 -0.86 -2.22 -3.61
N GLN A 96 -0.20 -3.27 -3.13
CA GLN A 96 1.14 -3.17 -2.59
C GLN A 96 2.15 -3.70 -3.57
N PHE A 97 3.30 -3.04 -3.60
CA PHE A 97 4.41 -3.33 -4.48
C PHE A 97 5.69 -3.47 -3.66
N THR A 98 6.66 -4.16 -4.26
CA THR A 98 7.99 -4.33 -3.72
C THR A 98 9.04 -4.28 -4.84
N LEU A 99 10.25 -3.83 -4.48
CA LEU A 99 11.45 -4.00 -5.32
C LEU A 99 12.28 -5.22 -4.88
N ASN A 100 11.90 -5.88 -3.77
CA ASN A 100 12.60 -7.02 -3.20
C ASN A 100 11.61 -8.17 -2.92
N PRO A 101 11.07 -8.81 -3.98
CA PRO A 101 10.11 -9.90 -3.83
C PRO A 101 10.70 -11.11 -3.08
N GLY A 102 12.00 -11.35 -3.19
CA GLY A 102 12.70 -12.43 -2.47
C GLY A 102 12.64 -12.29 -0.94
N ALA A 103 12.75 -11.06 -0.41
CA ALA A 103 12.60 -10.81 1.02
C ALA A 103 11.18 -11.10 1.55
N LEU A 104 10.19 -11.21 0.66
CA LEU A 104 8.81 -11.52 0.99
C LEU A 104 8.42 -12.97 0.65
N GLY A 105 9.36 -13.78 0.15
CA GLY A 105 9.07 -15.14 -0.32
C GLY A 105 8.15 -15.18 -1.55
N ILE A 106 8.11 -14.10 -2.34
CA ILE A 106 7.25 -13.97 -3.52
C ILE A 106 8.02 -14.42 -4.76
N GLU A 107 7.45 -15.37 -5.50
CA GLU A 107 7.93 -15.72 -6.82
C GLU A 107 7.54 -14.65 -7.84
N THR A 108 8.50 -14.19 -8.63
CA THR A 108 8.24 -13.17 -9.67
C THR A 108 7.65 -13.82 -10.90
N LEU A 109 6.52 -13.29 -11.36
CA LEU A 109 5.85 -13.70 -12.58
C LEU A 109 6.04 -12.62 -13.63
N LYS A 110 6.35 -13.04 -14.87
CA LYS A 110 6.22 -12.14 -16.01
C LYS A 110 4.72 -11.92 -16.23
N SER A 111 4.26 -10.68 -16.04
CA SER A 111 2.86 -10.29 -16.17
C SER A 111 2.26 -10.80 -17.49
N THR A 112 1.35 -11.78 -17.39
CA THR A 112 0.65 -12.40 -18.53
C THR A 112 -0.52 -11.55 -19.01
N SER A 113 -1.02 -10.64 -18.16
CA SER A 113 -2.03 -9.65 -18.51
C SER A 113 -1.62 -8.27 -17.99
N PRO A 114 -1.66 -7.20 -18.81
CA PRO A 114 -1.33 -5.85 -18.35
C PRO A 114 -2.32 -5.32 -17.30
N ASN A 115 -3.48 -5.97 -17.16
CA ASN A 115 -4.56 -5.60 -16.24
C ASN A 115 -4.67 -6.54 -15.04
N SER A 116 -3.82 -7.57 -14.91
CA SER A 116 -3.81 -8.40 -13.71
C SER A 116 -3.10 -7.66 -12.57
N LEU A 117 -3.72 -7.65 -11.38
CA LEU A 117 -3.11 -7.19 -10.13
C LEU A 117 -2.84 -8.40 -9.22
N VAL A 118 -2.14 -9.38 -9.76
CA VAL A 118 -1.87 -10.65 -9.09
C VAL A 118 -0.52 -10.59 -8.39
N VAL A 119 -0.40 -11.22 -7.23
CA VAL A 119 0.86 -11.29 -6.48
C VAL A 119 1.95 -11.92 -7.36
N GLY A 120 3.14 -11.31 -7.36
CA GLY A 120 4.26 -11.73 -8.20
C GLY A 120 4.29 -11.09 -9.58
N ASP A 121 3.18 -10.52 -10.09
CA ASP A 121 3.20 -9.80 -11.37
C ASP A 121 4.29 -8.73 -11.34
N THR A 122 5.20 -8.79 -12.32
CA THR A 122 6.40 -7.97 -12.36
C THR A 122 6.47 -7.14 -13.63
N LYS A 123 6.85 -5.86 -13.48
CA LYS A 123 7.22 -4.96 -14.57
C LYS A 123 8.52 -4.25 -14.22
N THR A 124 9.26 -3.78 -15.21
CA THR A 124 10.34 -2.83 -14.94
C THR A 124 9.73 -1.48 -14.57
N VAL A 125 10.48 -0.67 -13.83
CA VAL A 125 10.09 0.71 -13.52
C VAL A 125 9.79 1.50 -14.80
N GLN A 126 10.55 1.28 -15.88
CA GLN A 126 10.30 1.88 -17.20
C GLN A 126 8.93 1.48 -17.77
N THR A 127 8.61 0.19 -17.80
CA THR A 127 7.31 -0.29 -18.32
C THR A 127 6.15 0.25 -17.47
N GLY A 128 6.30 0.32 -16.15
CA GLY A 128 5.28 0.95 -15.31
C GLY A 128 5.11 2.45 -15.56
N ASN A 129 6.19 3.16 -15.88
CA ASN A 129 6.12 4.57 -16.23
C ASN A 129 5.34 4.83 -17.53
N VAL A 130 5.31 3.89 -18.47
CA VAL A 130 4.45 3.98 -19.68
C VAL A 130 2.96 4.05 -19.32
N SER A 131 2.54 3.44 -18.20
CA SER A 131 1.17 3.59 -17.69
C SER A 131 0.84 5.03 -17.27
N CYS A 132 1.83 5.84 -16.88
CA CYS A 132 1.57 7.25 -16.54
C CYS A 132 1.10 8.06 -17.75
N SER A 133 1.72 7.87 -18.92
CA SER A 133 1.34 8.58 -20.14
C SER A 133 -0.11 8.26 -20.55
N ARG A 134 -0.55 7.02 -20.36
CA ARG A 134 -1.93 6.57 -20.64
C ARG A 134 -2.99 7.19 -19.72
N LEU A 135 -2.59 7.64 -18.53
CA LEU A 135 -3.49 8.34 -17.60
C LEU A 135 -3.60 9.84 -17.88
N GLN A 136 -2.63 10.41 -18.60
CA GLN A 136 -2.61 11.82 -18.98
C GLN A 136 -3.43 12.07 -20.26
N PHE A 137 -3.53 11.07 -21.14
CA PHE A 137 -4.29 11.12 -22.39
C PHE A 137 -5.30 9.96 -22.45
N PRO A 138 -6.44 10.05 -21.76
CA PRO A 138 -7.50 9.07 -21.90
C PRO A 138 -8.07 9.17 -23.32
N PHE A 139 -7.96 8.09 -24.10
CA PHE A 139 -8.53 7.95 -25.43
C PHE A 139 -10.02 7.59 -25.37
#